data_AF-A0A7V2UD86-F1
#
_entry.id   AF-A0A7V2UD86-F1
#
_cell.length_a   1.000
_cell.length_b   1.000
_cell.length_c   1.000
_cell.angle_alpha   90.00
_cell.angle_beta   90.00
_cell.angle_gamma   90.00
#
_symmetry.space_group_name_H-M   'P 1'
#
loop_
_entity.id
_entity.type
_entity.pdbx_description
1 polymer ?
#
loop_
_entity_poly.entity_id
_entity_poly.type
_entity_poly.pdbx_seq_one_letter_code
_entity_poly.pdbx_strand_id
1 'polypeptide(L)'
;MGRTLEVACEGTASRFAVRKLSRATLYGMRRRMPVDAEGRECRAAALTRDGRFLLPRGATATLYLDDHGDSLERGELRAAHGGQGGASASEPQVAEAAELLDYVVRHVYALVPVMVSAQLDGLLAATGICRLDAGDDGGEVRFLVKSAAGYFLMVGEANGFSVVGPDQADLSIPESDEAWDGLDFARL
;
A
#
# COMPACT_ATOMS: atom_id res chain seq x y z
N MET A 1 3.40 11.24 16.33
CA MET A 1 3.11 10.03 17.13
C MET A 1 3.43 8.81 16.27
N GLY A 2 4.29 7.91 16.77
CA GLY A 2 4.60 6.66 16.07
C GLY A 2 3.38 5.75 16.08
N ARG A 3 3.09 5.11 14.94
CA ARG A 3 2.04 4.08 14.88
C ARG A 3 2.59 2.81 15.50
N THR A 4 1.82 2.17 16.36
CA THR A 4 2.17 0.89 16.98
C THR A 4 1.27 -0.19 16.38
N LEU A 5 1.84 -1.35 16.07
CA LEU A 5 1.12 -2.55 15.66
C LEU A 5 1.10 -3.50 16.87
N GLU A 6 -0.09 -3.96 17.24
CA GLU A 6 -0.26 -5.05 18.20
C GLU A 6 -0.74 -6.29 17.46
N VAL A 7 -0.09 -7.43 17.73
CA VAL A 7 -0.46 -8.74 17.19
C VAL A 7 -0.67 -9.69 18.37
N ALA A 8 -1.89 -10.18 18.55
CA ALA A 8 -2.21 -11.15 19.59
C ALA A 8 -2.06 -12.57 19.04
N CYS A 9 -1.28 -13.42 19.73
CA CYS A 9 -1.13 -14.84 19.42
C CYS A 9 -1.46 -15.64 20.69
N GLU A 10 -2.47 -16.50 20.64
CA GLU A 10 -2.93 -17.30 21.79
C GLU A 10 -3.16 -16.44 23.06
N GLY A 11 -3.79 -15.28 22.88
CA GLY A 11 -4.05 -14.32 23.97
C GLY A 11 -2.85 -13.51 24.47
N THR A 12 -1.63 -13.74 23.93
CA THR A 12 -0.44 -12.96 24.28
C THR A 12 -0.13 -11.92 23.19
N ALA A 13 -0.09 -10.64 23.57
CA ALA A 13 0.17 -9.54 22.64
C ALA A 13 1.66 -9.31 22.38
N SER A 14 2.02 -9.17 21.11
CA SER A 14 3.31 -8.65 20.63
C SER A 14 3.12 -7.22 20.11
N ARG A 15 4.09 -6.34 20.38
CA ARG A 15 4.07 -4.92 20.06
C ARG A 15 5.25 -4.53 19.17
N PHE A 16 4.94 -3.80 18.10
CA PHE A 16 5.92 -3.29 17.16
C PHE A 16 5.72 -1.79 16.91
N ALA A 17 6.80 -1.02 16.87
CA ALA A 17 6.76 0.34 16.34
C ALA A 17 6.84 0.27 14.81
N VAL A 18 5.87 0.92 14.14
CA VAL A 18 5.70 0.85 12.69
C VAL A 18 6.42 2.02 12.01
N ARG A 19 7.34 1.69 11.10
CA ARG A 19 8.03 2.66 10.24
C ARG A 19 7.72 2.37 8.78
N LYS A 20 7.04 3.30 8.11
CA LYS A 20 6.79 3.19 6.66
C LYS A 20 8.10 3.20 5.90
N LEU A 21 8.33 2.16 5.09
CA LEU A 21 9.42 2.16 4.13
C LEU A 21 8.93 2.82 2.84
N SER A 22 9.74 3.72 2.31
CA SER A 22 9.52 4.32 1.01
C SER A 22 10.77 4.12 0.15
N ARG A 23 10.59 4.13 -1.18
CA ARG A 23 11.73 4.07 -2.12
C ARG A 23 12.73 5.19 -1.85
N ALA A 24 12.24 6.38 -1.48
CA ALA A 24 13.06 7.52 -1.08
C ALA A 24 13.90 7.24 0.17
N THR A 25 13.38 6.45 1.11
CA THR A 25 14.11 6.03 2.32
C THR A 25 15.17 4.98 2.01
N LEU A 26 14.92 4.09 1.05
CA LEU A 26 15.83 2.99 0.72
C LEU A 26 16.99 3.41 -0.19
N TYR A 27 16.68 4.17 -1.24
CA TYR A 27 17.62 4.49 -2.32
C TYR A 27 17.93 5.98 -2.43
N GLY A 28 17.41 6.79 -1.50
CA GLY A 28 17.39 8.24 -1.64
C GLY A 28 16.37 8.70 -2.69
N MET A 29 16.27 10.01 -2.84
CA MET A 29 15.41 10.63 -3.86
C MET A 29 16.18 11.75 -4.55
N ARG A 30 16.10 11.79 -5.89
CA ARG A 30 16.50 12.95 -6.66
C ARG A 30 15.25 13.73 -7.05
N ARG A 31 15.13 14.98 -6.60
CA ARG A 31 14.04 15.89 -7.00
C ARG A 31 14.61 17.04 -7.82
N ARG A 32 13.89 17.45 -8.88
CA ARG A 32 14.16 18.72 -9.56
C ARG A 32 13.54 19.83 -8.72
N MET A 33 14.31 20.90 -8.51
CA MET A 33 13.89 22.02 -7.69
C MET A 33 13.90 23.28 -8.55
N PRO A 34 12.73 23.89 -8.84
CA PRO A 34 12.69 25.14 -9.59
C PRO A 34 13.34 26.23 -8.74
N VAL A 35 14.18 27.04 -9.39
CA VAL A 35 14.85 28.18 -8.77
C VAL A 35 14.51 29.46 -9.52
N ASP A 36 14.52 30.60 -8.82
CA ASP A 36 14.33 31.92 -9.41
C ASP A 36 15.63 32.44 -10.07
N ALA A 37 15.59 33.67 -10.59
CA ALA A 37 16.72 34.31 -11.24
C ALA A 37 17.92 34.52 -10.30
N GLU A 38 17.68 34.56 -8.99
CA GLU A 38 18.69 34.70 -7.93
C GLU A 38 19.11 33.34 -7.32
N GLY A 39 18.63 32.22 -7.88
CA GLY A 39 18.99 30.87 -7.44
C GLY A 39 18.25 30.38 -6.19
N ARG A 40 17.19 31.06 -5.75
CA ARG A 40 16.40 30.69 -4.56
C ARG A 40 15.29 29.70 -4.92
N GLU A 41 14.93 28.81 -3.99
CA GLU A 41 13.87 27.82 -4.19
C GLU A 41 12.51 28.48 -4.48
N CYS A 42 11.95 28.19 -5.66
CA CYS A 42 10.58 28.55 -5.97
C CYS A 42 9.62 27.71 -5.13
N ARG A 43 8.63 28.37 -4.51
CA ARG A 43 7.56 27.70 -3.77
C ARG A 43 6.32 27.57 -4.63
N ALA A 44 5.73 26.39 -4.66
CA ALA A 44 4.46 26.16 -5.35
C ALA A 44 3.31 26.93 -4.67
N ALA A 45 2.45 27.52 -5.48
CA ALA A 45 1.23 28.22 -5.07
C ALA A 45 0.18 28.08 -6.17
N ALA A 46 -1.10 28.13 -5.81
CA ALA A 46 -2.21 28.08 -6.75
C ALA A 46 -2.69 29.49 -7.08
N LEU A 47 -2.91 29.79 -8.35
CA LEU A 47 -3.54 31.04 -8.76
C LEU A 47 -5.06 30.83 -8.83
N THR A 48 -5.84 31.76 -8.29
CA THR A 48 -7.30 31.70 -8.43
C THR A 48 -7.71 31.80 -9.90
N ARG A 49 -8.89 31.27 -10.25
CA ARG A 49 -9.35 31.19 -11.64
C ARG A 49 -9.47 32.57 -12.32
N ASP A 50 -9.73 33.60 -11.54
CA ASP A 50 -9.78 35.00 -11.97
C ASP A 50 -8.41 35.69 -12.03
N GLY A 51 -7.34 34.99 -11.66
CA GLY A 51 -5.96 35.49 -11.69
C GLY A 51 -5.62 36.49 -10.59
N ARG A 52 -6.53 36.77 -9.65
CA ARG A 52 -6.39 37.88 -8.70
C ARG A 52 -5.60 37.52 -7.45
N PHE A 53 -5.64 36.26 -7.02
CA PHE A 53 -5.05 35.83 -5.77
C PHE A 53 -4.12 34.64 -5.96
N LEU A 54 -2.98 34.70 -5.28
CA LEU A 54 -2.01 33.62 -5.17
C LEU A 54 -2.20 32.93 -3.82
N LEU A 55 -2.62 31.68 -3.85
CA LEU A 55 -2.85 30.83 -2.70
C LEU A 55 -1.57 30.05 -2.38
N PRO A 56 -0.86 30.37 -1.29
CA PRO A 56 0.34 29.62 -0.92
C PRO A 56 -0.03 28.16 -0.57
N ARG A 57 0.98 27.27 -0.58
CA ARG A 57 0.81 25.87 -0.17
C ARG A 57 0.17 25.79 1.22
N GLY A 58 -0.98 25.14 1.32
CA GLY A 58 -1.77 25.00 2.55
C GLY A 58 -2.88 26.05 2.74
N ALA A 59 -3.05 27.00 1.83
CA ALA A 59 -4.13 27.99 1.91
C ALA A 59 -5.54 27.42 1.63
N THR A 60 -5.61 26.29 0.94
CA THR A 60 -6.83 25.49 0.84
C THR A 60 -6.90 24.55 2.04
N ALA A 61 -7.52 25.00 3.13
CA ALA A 61 -7.86 24.09 4.22
C ALA A 61 -8.97 23.16 3.75
N THR A 62 -8.74 21.85 3.83
CA THR A 62 -9.80 20.86 3.69
C THR A 62 -10.47 20.71 5.04
N LEU A 63 -11.73 21.15 5.14
CA LEU A 63 -12.56 20.95 6.32
C LEU A 63 -13.38 19.68 6.12
N TYR A 64 -13.37 18.79 7.10
CA TYR A 64 -14.35 17.72 7.16
C TYR A 64 -15.58 18.26 7.88
N LEU A 65 -16.76 18.00 7.34
CA LEU A 65 -18.02 18.43 7.92
C LEU A 65 -18.84 17.20 8.28
N ASP A 66 -19.54 17.25 9.41
CA ASP A 66 -20.58 16.27 9.72
C ASP A 66 -21.91 16.60 9.02
N ASP A 67 -22.93 15.78 9.25
CA ASP A 67 -24.26 15.96 8.68
C ASP A 67 -24.98 17.22 9.20
N HIS A 68 -24.46 17.85 10.25
CA HIS A 68 -24.95 19.10 10.83
C HIS A 68 -24.17 20.33 10.34
N GLY A 69 -23.09 20.12 9.58
CA GLY A 69 -22.21 21.18 9.08
C GLY A 69 -21.15 21.64 10.08
N ASP A 70 -20.95 20.90 11.17
CA ASP A 70 -19.89 21.16 12.14
C ASP A 70 -18.55 20.60 11.65
N SER A 71 -17.45 21.29 11.98
CA SER A 71 -16.12 20.87 11.56
C SER A 71 -15.62 19.67 12.37
N LEU A 72 -15.25 18.61 11.68
CA LEU A 72 -14.65 17.42 12.27
C LEU A 72 -13.13 17.40 12.11
N GLU A 73 -12.44 16.92 13.14
CA GLU A 73 -11.03 16.58 13.01
C GLU A 73 -10.86 15.27 12.24
N ARG A 74 -9.72 15.12 11.54
CA ARG A 74 -9.45 13.89 10.77
C ARG A 74 -9.45 12.62 11.62
N GLY A 75 -9.20 12.73 12.93
CA GLY A 75 -9.25 11.61 13.88
C GLY A 75 -10.65 11.14 14.24
N GLU A 76 -11.67 11.95 13.97
CA GLU A 76 -13.08 11.67 14.27
C GLU A 76 -13.80 10.98 13.11
N LEU A 77 -13.16 10.94 11.94
CA LEU A 77 -13.68 10.28 10.75
C LEU A 77 -13.82 8.76 10.97
N ARG A 78 -15.01 8.24 10.69
CA ARG A 78 -15.31 6.81 10.64
C ARG A 78 -15.65 6.39 9.21
N ALA A 79 -15.45 5.12 8.88
CA ALA A 79 -15.84 4.59 7.58
C ALA A 79 -17.37 4.67 7.41
N ALA A 80 -17.84 5.29 6.32
CA ALA A 80 -19.27 5.52 6.04
C ALA A 80 -20.02 4.24 5.61
N HIS A 81 -19.30 3.17 5.28
CA HIS A 81 -19.87 1.86 4.97
C HIS A 81 -19.11 0.82 5.79
N GLY A 82 -19.77 0.30 6.84
CA GLY A 82 -19.71 -1.07 7.38
C GLY A 82 -18.38 -1.79 7.64
N GLY A 83 -17.23 -1.30 7.21
CA GLY A 83 -15.93 -1.84 7.57
C GLY A 83 -15.58 -1.30 8.94
N GLN A 84 -15.76 -2.13 9.97
CA GLN A 84 -15.18 -1.85 11.27
C GLN A 84 -13.70 -1.52 11.06
N GLY A 85 -13.32 -0.26 11.29
CA GLY A 85 -11.92 0.18 11.29
C GLY A 85 -11.12 -0.35 12.48
N GLY A 86 -11.65 -1.36 13.20
CA GLY A 86 -10.86 -2.22 14.05
C GLY A 86 -10.45 -3.41 13.21
N ALA A 87 -9.15 -3.61 13.03
CA ALA A 87 -8.65 -4.92 12.62
C ALA A 87 -9.31 -5.93 13.54
N SER A 88 -10.15 -6.82 12.99
CA SER A 88 -10.56 -8.00 13.73
C SER A 88 -9.26 -8.63 14.21
N ALA A 89 -9.13 -8.83 15.52
CA ALA A 89 -7.96 -9.47 16.11
C ALA A 89 -7.98 -10.95 15.72
N SER A 90 -7.75 -11.20 14.44
CA SER A 90 -7.57 -12.52 13.89
C SER A 90 -6.24 -13.05 14.39
N GLU A 91 -6.26 -14.30 14.83
CA GLU A 91 -5.03 -14.95 15.24
C GLU A 91 -4.09 -15.09 14.03
N PRO A 92 -2.79 -14.86 14.22
CA PRO A 92 -1.82 -15.00 13.16
C PRO A 92 -1.77 -16.46 12.70
N GLN A 93 -1.93 -16.68 11.40
CA GLN A 93 -1.85 -17.99 10.78
C GLN A 93 -0.50 -18.16 10.09
N VAL A 94 0.08 -19.35 10.16
CA VAL A 94 1.30 -19.67 9.40
C VAL A 94 0.97 -19.57 7.91
N ALA A 95 1.79 -18.84 7.17
CA ALA A 95 1.69 -18.75 5.72
C ALA A 95 3.01 -19.20 5.07
N GLU A 96 2.92 -19.70 3.85
CA GLU A 96 4.08 -20.07 3.05
C GLU A 96 4.50 -18.94 2.09
N ALA A 97 5.73 -19.03 1.58
CA ALA A 97 6.22 -18.05 0.62
C ALA A 97 5.40 -18.04 -0.68
N ALA A 98 4.88 -19.20 -1.11
CA ALA A 98 4.01 -19.31 -2.27
C ALA A 98 2.71 -18.50 -2.08
N GLU A 99 2.06 -18.62 -0.93
CA GLU A 99 0.84 -17.86 -0.62
C GLU A 99 1.10 -16.35 -0.67
N LEU A 100 2.22 -15.86 -0.10
CA LEU A 100 2.56 -14.43 -0.15
C LEU A 100 2.72 -13.92 -1.60
N LEU A 101 3.22 -14.75 -2.51
CA LEU A 101 3.45 -14.38 -3.91
C LEU A 101 2.14 -14.26 -4.72
N ASP A 102 1.04 -14.84 -4.22
CA ASP A 102 -0.30 -14.68 -4.81
C ASP A 102 -0.92 -13.29 -4.52
N TYR A 103 -0.19 -12.40 -3.81
CA TYR A 103 -0.62 -11.05 -3.48
C TYR A 103 0.30 -9.98 -4.08
N VAL A 104 -0.30 -8.91 -4.62
CA VAL A 104 0.43 -7.69 -5.00
C VAL A 104 0.66 -6.85 -3.76
N VAL A 105 1.90 -6.81 -3.27
CA VAL A 105 2.28 -5.99 -2.12
C VAL A 105 2.27 -4.50 -2.51
N ARG A 106 1.34 -3.73 -1.92
CA ARG A 106 1.19 -2.28 -2.12
C ARG A 106 2.03 -1.47 -1.14
N HIS A 107 2.16 -1.97 0.08
CA HIS A 107 2.87 -1.28 1.16
C HIS A 107 3.77 -2.22 1.94
N VAL A 108 4.96 -1.73 2.27
CA VAL A 108 5.91 -2.42 3.16
C VAL A 108 6.27 -1.49 4.31
N TYR A 109 6.18 -2.01 5.53
CA TYR A 109 6.57 -1.31 6.75
C TYR A 109 7.68 -2.09 7.45
N ALA A 110 8.72 -1.39 7.89
CA ALA A 110 9.69 -1.95 8.82
C ALA A 110 9.10 -1.90 10.23
N LEU A 111 9.19 -3.01 10.95
CA LEU A 111 8.72 -3.15 12.31
C LEU A 111 9.91 -3.21 13.25
N VAL A 112 9.91 -2.33 14.26
CA VAL A 112 10.89 -2.38 15.35
C VAL A 112 10.22 -3.10 16.52
N PRO A 113 10.73 -4.27 16.95
CA PRO A 113 10.14 -5.01 18.05
C PRO A 113 10.27 -4.21 19.34
N VAL A 114 9.14 -3.96 20.00
CA VAL A 114 9.08 -3.39 21.35
C VAL A 114 8.93 -4.52 22.37
N MET A 115 8.08 -5.49 22.04
CA MET A 115 7.83 -6.70 22.82
C MET A 115 7.37 -7.80 21.87
N VAL A 116 7.99 -8.97 21.88
CA VAL A 116 7.59 -10.10 21.04
C VAL A 116 7.36 -11.29 21.95
N SER A 117 6.18 -11.90 21.83
CA SER A 117 5.82 -13.09 22.60
C SER A 117 6.55 -14.33 22.06
N ALA A 118 6.85 -15.28 22.95
CA ALA A 118 7.51 -16.52 22.55
C ALA A 118 6.65 -17.35 21.57
N GLN A 119 5.33 -17.25 21.68
CA GLN A 119 4.38 -17.90 20.78
C GLN A 119 4.50 -17.36 19.35
N LEU A 120 4.50 -16.03 19.19
CA LEU A 120 4.64 -15.41 17.87
C LEU A 120 6.03 -15.69 17.27
N ASP A 121 7.07 -15.67 18.10
CA ASP A 121 8.42 -15.96 17.63
C ASP A 121 8.59 -17.42 17.20
N GLY A 122 7.93 -18.36 17.90
CA GLY A 122 7.87 -19.77 17.53
C GLY A 122 7.12 -20.00 16.21
N LEU A 123 6.00 -19.31 16.01
CA LEU A 123 5.21 -19.38 14.77
C LEU A 123 6.01 -18.85 13.58
N LEU A 124 6.73 -17.74 13.77
CA LEU A 124 7.65 -17.19 12.78
C LEU A 124 8.93 -18.02 12.59
N ALA A 125 9.30 -18.90 13.52
CA ALA A 125 10.48 -19.75 13.37
C ALA A 125 10.26 -20.87 12.34
N ALA A 126 9.01 -21.27 12.08
CA ALA A 126 8.68 -22.34 11.15
C ALA A 126 8.87 -21.91 9.68
N THR A 127 8.21 -20.82 9.26
CA THR A 127 8.22 -20.36 7.86
C THR A 127 8.79 -18.95 7.68
N GLY A 128 8.92 -18.19 8.77
CA GLY A 128 9.26 -16.77 8.71
C GLY A 128 8.11 -15.86 8.26
N ILE A 129 6.92 -16.41 7.96
CA ILE A 129 5.79 -15.65 7.39
C ILE A 129 4.49 -16.03 8.11
N CYS A 130 3.74 -15.02 8.52
CA CYS A 130 2.43 -15.19 9.13
C CYS A 130 1.42 -14.24 8.49
N ARG A 131 0.20 -14.71 8.26
CA ARG A 131 -0.93 -13.90 7.84
C ARG A 131 -1.68 -13.39 9.07
N LEU A 132 -2.02 -12.10 9.09
CA LEU A 132 -2.67 -11.45 10.23
C LEU A 132 -4.18 -11.26 10.08
N ASP A 133 -4.72 -11.33 8.86
CA ASP A 133 -6.15 -11.11 8.61
C ASP A 133 -6.86 -12.44 8.26
N ALA A 134 -7.93 -12.77 8.99
CA ALA A 134 -8.86 -13.82 8.59
C ALA A 134 -9.75 -13.28 7.46
N GLY A 135 -9.79 -14.00 6.34
CA GLY A 135 -10.25 -13.51 5.05
C GLY A 135 -11.63 -12.85 5.02
N ASP A 136 -11.68 -11.71 4.34
CA ASP A 136 -12.82 -11.32 3.52
C ASP A 136 -12.30 -11.18 2.09
N ASP A 137 -12.95 -11.86 1.14
CA ASP A 137 -12.45 -12.24 -0.20
C ASP A 137 -12.27 -11.07 -1.20
N GLY A 138 -12.11 -9.85 -0.71
CA GLY A 138 -11.83 -8.67 -1.52
C GLY A 138 -11.04 -7.56 -0.83
N GLY A 139 -10.52 -7.81 0.38
CA GLY A 139 -9.84 -6.80 1.20
C GLY A 139 -8.31 -6.78 1.11
N GLU A 140 -7.69 -5.75 1.69
CA GLU A 140 -6.25 -5.73 1.94
C GLU A 140 -5.86 -6.86 2.93
N VAL A 141 -4.90 -7.69 2.55
CA VAL A 141 -4.31 -8.74 3.38
C VAL A 141 -2.96 -8.29 3.92
N ARG A 142 -2.72 -8.60 5.20
CA ARG A 142 -1.49 -8.26 5.93
C ARG A 142 -0.68 -9.51 6.25
N PHE A 143 0.59 -9.47 5.88
CA PHE A 143 1.58 -10.48 6.22
C PHE A 143 2.66 -9.90 7.13
N LEU A 144 2.94 -10.59 8.22
CA LEU A 144 4.09 -10.38 9.07
C LEU A 144 5.22 -11.30 8.61
N VAL A 145 6.37 -10.71 8.29
CA VAL A 145 7.54 -11.42 7.78
C VAL A 145 8.73 -11.19 8.70
N LYS A 146 9.37 -12.27 9.16
CA LYS A 146 10.64 -12.27 9.90
C LYS A 146 11.75 -12.74 8.96
N SER A 147 12.78 -11.92 8.84
CA SER A 147 14.02 -12.27 8.13
C SER A 147 15.24 -11.92 8.98
N ALA A 148 16.44 -12.26 8.51
CA ALA A 148 17.69 -11.87 9.16
C ALA A 148 17.84 -10.34 9.31
N ALA A 149 17.17 -9.55 8.46
CA ALA A 149 17.19 -8.09 8.53
C ALA A 149 16.19 -7.48 9.54
N GLY A 150 15.29 -8.29 10.10
CA GLY A 150 14.27 -7.87 11.06
C GLY A 150 12.84 -8.24 10.65
N TYR A 151 11.88 -7.51 11.22
CA TYR A 151 10.45 -7.74 11.04
C TYR A 151 9.86 -6.75 10.04
N PHE A 152 8.98 -7.23 9.17
CA PHE A 152 8.31 -6.43 8.15
C PHE A 152 6.81 -6.74 8.12
N LEU A 153 6.01 -5.70 7.93
CA LEU A 153 4.59 -5.83 7.61
C LEU A 153 4.40 -5.55 6.12
N MET A 154 3.90 -6.52 5.38
CA MET A 154 3.52 -6.39 3.99
C MET A 154 2.01 -6.32 3.90
N VAL A 155 1.49 -5.32 3.18
CA VAL A 155 0.06 -5.14 2.95
C VAL A 155 -0.17 -5.17 1.45
N GLY A 156 -1.08 -6.02 1.01
CA GLY A 156 -1.35 -6.24 -0.40
C GLY A 156 -2.77 -6.71 -0.67
N GLU A 157 -3.05 -6.98 -1.93
CA GLU A 157 -4.33 -7.47 -2.42
C GLU A 157 -4.10 -8.69 -3.31
N ALA A 158 -5.07 -9.60 -3.39
CA ALA A 158 -4.94 -10.80 -4.20
C ALA A 158 -4.70 -10.43 -5.66
N ASN A 159 -3.72 -11.06 -6.29
CA ASN A 159 -3.25 -10.63 -7.60
C ASN A 159 -4.07 -11.24 -8.76
N GLY A 160 -4.79 -12.34 -8.49
CA GLY A 160 -5.64 -13.04 -9.46
C GLY A 160 -4.90 -13.58 -10.68
N PHE A 161 -3.56 -13.57 -10.67
CA PHE A 161 -2.74 -14.01 -11.80
C PHE A 161 -2.63 -15.53 -11.80
N SER A 162 -2.97 -16.16 -12.92
CA SER A 162 -2.58 -17.53 -13.19
C SER A 162 -1.16 -17.55 -13.77
N VAL A 163 -0.32 -18.44 -13.25
CA VAL A 163 0.98 -18.71 -13.87
C VAL A 163 0.72 -19.39 -15.21
N VAL A 164 1.04 -18.72 -16.31
CA VAL A 164 1.02 -19.32 -17.65
C VAL A 164 2.42 -19.88 -17.91
N GLY A 165 2.55 -21.20 -17.83
CA GLY A 165 3.78 -21.89 -18.22
C GLY A 165 4.01 -21.84 -19.73
N PRO A 166 5.23 -22.12 -20.21
CA PRO A 166 5.52 -22.18 -21.65
C PRO A 166 4.63 -23.19 -22.39
N ASP A 167 4.19 -24.26 -21.72
CA ASP A 167 3.31 -25.29 -22.28
C ASP A 167 1.82 -24.87 -22.34
N GLN A 168 1.48 -23.73 -21.71
CA GLN A 168 0.13 -23.17 -21.63
C GLN A 168 0.00 -21.80 -22.31
N ALA A 169 1.11 -21.29 -22.85
CA ALA A 169 1.07 -20.11 -23.70
C ALA A 169 0.44 -20.53 -25.03
N ASP A 170 -0.88 -20.35 -25.14
CA ASP A 170 -1.50 -20.31 -26.45
C ASP A 170 -1.00 -19.05 -27.17
N LEU A 171 0.14 -19.19 -27.83
CA LEU A 171 0.77 -18.18 -28.67
C LEU A 171 0.07 -18.07 -30.03
N SER A 172 -1.08 -18.75 -30.22
CA SER A 172 -1.87 -18.54 -31.42
C SER A 172 -2.36 -17.09 -31.44
N ILE A 173 -1.78 -16.33 -32.36
CA ILE A 173 -2.37 -15.09 -32.83
C ILE A 173 -3.70 -15.55 -33.45
N PRO A 174 -4.87 -15.03 -33.01
CA PRO A 174 -6.11 -15.37 -33.68
C PRO A 174 -5.94 -15.04 -35.16
N GLU A 175 -6.10 -16.04 -36.03
CA GLU A 175 -6.17 -15.80 -37.47
C GLU A 175 -7.36 -14.86 -37.68
N SER A 176 -7.08 -13.57 -37.84
CA SER A 176 -8.09 -12.63 -38.27
C SER A 176 -8.34 -12.93 -39.74
N ASP A 177 -9.47 -13.57 -40.03
CA ASP A 177 -10.00 -13.71 -41.40
C ASP A 177 -10.37 -12.35 -42.03
N GLU A 178 -10.19 -11.24 -41.32
CA GLU A 178 -10.25 -9.90 -41.92
C GLU A 178 -9.00 -9.66 -42.77
N ALA A 179 -9.18 -9.91 -44.07
CA ALA A 179 -8.28 -9.53 -45.13
C ALA A 179 -7.78 -8.09 -44.92
N TRP A 180 -6.46 -7.95 -44.80
CA TRP A 180 -5.73 -6.68 -44.78
C TRP A 180 -5.77 -5.96 -46.15
N ASP A 181 -6.77 -6.23 -46.99
CA ASP A 181 -6.93 -5.74 -48.36
C ASP A 181 -7.36 -4.26 -48.46
N GLY A 182 -7.47 -3.56 -47.34
CA GLY A 182 -7.88 -2.15 -47.29
C GLY A 182 -6.74 -1.12 -47.14
N LEU A 183 -5.50 -1.54 -46.92
CA LEU A 183 -4.37 -0.62 -46.73
C LEU A 183 -3.60 -0.43 -48.04
N ASP A 184 -4.12 0.45 -48.90
CA ASP A 184 -3.44 0.89 -50.12
C ASP A 184 -2.31 1.89 -49.78
N PHE A 185 -1.09 1.38 -49.63
CA PHE A 185 0.13 2.17 -49.42
C PHE A 185 0.64 2.87 -50.70
N ALA A 186 -0.09 2.84 -51.83
CA ALA A 186 0.31 3.52 -53.06
C ALA A 186 -0.04 5.03 -53.11
N ARG A 187 -0.51 5.62 -52.00
CA ARG A 187 -0.75 7.07 -51.87
C ARG A 187 0.09 7.74 -50.78
N LEU A 188 1.40 7.51 -50.80
CA LEU A 188 2.40 8.41 -50.20
C LEU A 188 3.43 8.82 -51.24
#